data_AF-A0A3A0G5H2-F1
#
_entry.id   AF-A0A3A0G5H2-F1
#
_cell.length_a   1.000
_cell.length_b   1.000
_cell.length_c   1.000
_cell.angle_alpha   90.00
_cell.angle_beta   90.00
_cell.angle_gamma   90.00
#
_symmetry.space_group_name_H-M   'P 1'
#
loop_
_entity.id
_entity.type
_entity.pdbx_description
1 polymer ?
#
loop_
_entity_poly.entity_id
_entity_poly.type
_entity_poly.pdbx_seq_one_letter_code
_entity_poly.pdbx_strand_id
1 'polypeptide(L)'
;MKLRAIIMMAAFLCGTQAAAASELRIIDSSGLNRAIRMGVIEAKVTLELAGPAEALSQTKLVNIDGLLPDRTGRVLDSKKVVFEQIAAGTWQVHSSAKVISVVISENR
;
A
#
# COMPACT_ATOMS: atom_id res chain seq x y z
N MET A 1 -3.60 58.34 6.52
CA MET A 1 -4.41 57.24 5.93
C MET A 1 -3.61 56.46 4.90
N LYS A 2 -2.60 55.67 5.30
CA LYS A 2 -1.83 54.80 4.37
C LYS A 2 -1.20 53.64 5.14
N LEU A 3 -2.01 52.79 5.77
CA LEU A 3 -1.50 51.61 6.47
C LEU A 3 -2.55 50.50 6.62
N ARG A 4 -3.37 50.28 5.58
CA ARG A 4 -4.39 49.21 5.58
C ARG A 4 -4.32 48.29 4.37
N ALA A 5 -3.40 48.51 3.44
CA ALA A 5 -3.36 47.78 2.16
C ALA A 5 -2.34 46.62 2.10
N ILE A 6 -1.51 46.41 3.13
CA ILE A 6 -0.44 45.39 3.08
C ILE A 6 -0.90 44.04 3.65
N ILE A 7 -1.99 43.98 4.40
CA ILE A 7 -2.45 42.75 5.06
C ILE A 7 -3.22 41.83 4.09
N MET A 8 -3.68 42.32 2.93
CA MET A 8 -4.56 41.55 2.03
C MET A 8 -3.83 40.66 1.02
N MET A 9 -2.49 40.73 0.94
CA MET A 9 -1.71 39.99 -0.08
C MET A 9 -1.03 38.72 0.45
N ALA A 10 -1.11 38.45 1.77
CA ALA A 10 -0.53 37.25 2.38
C ALA A 10 -1.51 36.06 2.49
N ALA A 11 -2.76 36.21 2.05
CA ALA A 11 -3.79 35.18 2.19
C ALA A 11 -3.88 34.19 1.00
N PHE A 12 -3.09 34.38 -0.06
CA PHE A 12 -3.16 33.57 -1.28
C PHE A 12 -2.08 32.47 -1.38
N LEU A 13 -1.37 32.17 -0.28
CA LEU A 13 -0.39 31.08 -0.20
C LEU A 13 -0.99 29.74 0.27
N CYS A 14 -2.28 29.71 0.62
CA CYS A 14 -3.00 28.46 0.89
C CYS A 14 -3.67 27.95 -0.39
N GLY A 15 -2.97 27.17 -1.21
CA GLY A 15 -3.63 26.69 -2.44
C GLY A 15 -3.02 25.53 -3.19
N THR A 16 -1.82 25.07 -2.85
CA THR A 16 -1.28 23.85 -3.46
C THR A 16 -0.96 22.85 -2.37
N GLN A 17 -1.99 22.24 -1.82
CA GLN A 17 -1.82 20.90 -1.26
C GLN A 17 -1.45 20.02 -2.46
N ALA A 18 -0.14 19.89 -2.70
CA ALA A 18 0.36 18.82 -3.53
C ALA A 18 -0.21 17.54 -2.91
N ALA A 19 -1.18 16.92 -3.59
CA ALA A 19 -1.63 15.59 -3.24
C ALA A 19 -0.37 14.72 -3.34
N ALA A 20 0.29 14.51 -2.20
CA ALA A 20 1.49 13.70 -2.14
C ALA A 20 1.04 12.29 -2.53
N ALA A 21 1.35 11.90 -3.77
CA ALA A 21 1.06 10.56 -4.27
C ALA A 21 1.66 9.57 -3.28
N SER A 22 0.79 8.86 -2.56
CA SER A 22 1.20 7.99 -1.47
C SER A 22 1.81 6.72 -2.05
N GLU A 23 3.02 6.35 -1.62
CA GLU A 23 3.73 5.18 -2.15
C GLU A 23 3.31 3.92 -1.39
N LEU A 24 2.92 2.88 -2.12
CA LEU A 24 2.72 1.54 -1.57
C LEU A 24 3.90 0.67 -1.98
N ARG A 25 4.53 0.05 -0.98
CA ARG A 25 5.69 -0.81 -1.14
C ARG A 25 5.41 -2.18 -0.55
N ILE A 26 5.62 -3.23 -1.33
CA ILE A 26 5.50 -4.63 -0.91
C ILE A 26 6.88 -5.27 -0.98
N ILE A 27 7.31 -5.84 0.14
CA ILE A 27 8.56 -6.59 0.28
C ILE A 27 8.19 -8.07 0.42
N ASP A 28 8.65 -8.92 -0.50
CA ASP A 28 8.45 -10.36 -0.35
C ASP A 28 9.52 -11.03 0.54
N SER A 29 9.34 -12.33 0.80
CA SER A 29 10.25 -13.12 1.64
C SER A 29 11.66 -13.30 1.03
N SER A 30 11.85 -12.99 -0.25
CA SER A 30 13.15 -13.01 -0.94
C SER A 30 13.82 -11.63 -0.97
N GLY A 31 13.18 -10.60 -0.38
CA GLY A 31 13.66 -9.22 -0.41
C GLY A 31 13.34 -8.50 -1.72
N LEU A 32 12.50 -9.09 -2.58
CA LEU A 32 12.02 -8.43 -3.79
C LEU A 32 11.09 -7.29 -3.39
N ASN A 33 11.44 -6.10 -3.84
CA ASN A 33 10.67 -4.90 -3.59
C ASN A 33 9.80 -4.57 -4.81
N ARG A 34 8.50 -4.39 -4.59
CA ARG A 34 7.54 -3.88 -5.57
C ARG A 34 6.91 -2.63 -5.00
N ALA A 35 7.13 -1.50 -5.66
CA ALA A 35 6.56 -0.23 -5.25
C ALA A 35 5.71 0.37 -6.37
N ILE A 36 4.58 0.94 -6.00
CA ILE A 36 3.78 1.78 -6.89
C ILE A 36 3.48 3.12 -6.21
N ARG A 37 3.44 4.19 -7.00
CA ARG A 37 2.82 5.44 -6.56
C ARG A 37 1.32 5.28 -6.72
N MET A 38 0.57 5.42 -5.63
CA MET A 38 -0.88 5.33 -5.67
C MET A 38 -1.47 6.71 -5.91
N GLY A 39 -2.40 6.81 -6.86
CA GLY A 39 -3.32 7.95 -6.98
C GLY A 39 -4.56 7.82 -6.09
N VAL A 40 -4.72 6.65 -5.45
CA VAL A 40 -5.85 6.28 -4.60
C VAL A 40 -5.38 6.09 -3.16
N ILE A 41 -6.34 6.10 -2.22
CA ILE A 41 -6.06 5.94 -0.78
C ILE A 41 -5.70 4.48 -0.46
N GLU A 42 -6.31 3.52 -1.16
CA GLU A 42 -6.14 2.10 -0.93
C GLU A 42 -6.01 1.31 -2.24
N ALA A 43 -5.20 0.26 -2.21
CA ALA A 43 -4.98 -0.64 -3.33
C ALA A 43 -5.38 -2.08 -2.98
N LYS A 44 -5.48 -2.89 -4.03
CA LYS A 44 -5.58 -4.33 -3.98
C LYS A 44 -4.22 -4.93 -4.30
N VAL A 45 -3.73 -5.82 -3.43
CA VAL A 45 -2.50 -6.58 -3.62
C VAL A 45 -2.86 -8.03 -3.88
N THR A 46 -2.40 -8.59 -4.98
CA THR A 46 -2.57 -10.01 -5.31
C THR A 46 -1.20 -10.67 -5.33
N LEU A 47 -1.05 -11.71 -4.52
CA LEU A 47 0.13 -12.56 -4.48
C LEU A 47 -0.14 -13.85 -5.22
N GLU A 48 0.79 -14.26 -6.07
CA GLU A 48 0.85 -15.63 -6.58
C GLU A 48 1.91 -16.40 -5.79
N LEU A 49 1.51 -17.51 -5.19
CA LEU A 49 2.30 -18.30 -4.25
C LEU A 49 2.41 -19.74 -4.75
N ALA A 50 3.59 -20.35 -4.57
CA ALA A 50 3.83 -21.77 -4.70
C ALA A 50 3.90 -22.41 -3.31
N GLY A 51 2.93 -23.24 -2.98
CA GLY A 51 2.90 -23.97 -1.71
C GLY A 51 1.60 -24.76 -1.51
N PRO A 52 1.50 -25.52 -0.41
CA PRO A 52 0.25 -26.17 -0.01
C PRO A 52 -0.81 -25.13 0.39
N ALA A 53 -2.10 -25.48 0.26
CA ALA A 53 -3.20 -24.56 0.57
C ALA A 53 -3.17 -23.99 2.00
N GLU A 54 -2.65 -24.75 2.96
CA GLU A 54 -2.45 -24.31 4.34
C GLU A 54 -1.42 -23.16 4.46
N ALA A 55 -0.37 -23.18 3.64
CA ALA A 55 0.61 -22.09 3.61
C ALA A 55 -0.01 -20.82 3.01
N LEU A 56 -0.91 -20.95 2.03
CA LEU A 56 -1.64 -19.83 1.45
C LEU A 56 -2.59 -19.19 2.46
N SER A 57 -3.33 -20.00 3.24
CA SER A 57 -4.29 -19.48 4.23
C SER A 57 -3.64 -18.77 5.41
N GLN A 58 -2.37 -19.04 5.69
CA GLN A 58 -1.58 -18.37 6.73
C GLN A 58 -0.86 -17.10 6.24
N THR A 59 -1.00 -16.74 4.95
CA THR A 59 -0.29 -15.61 4.36
C THR A 59 -0.86 -14.28 4.86
N LYS A 60 0.04 -13.41 5.34
CA LYS A 60 -0.28 -12.07 5.87
C LYS A 60 0.60 -10.99 5.26
N LEU A 61 0.10 -9.77 5.25
CA LEU A 61 0.89 -8.55 5.06
C LEU A 61 1.08 -7.87 6.41
N VAL A 62 2.34 -7.67 6.79
CA VAL A 62 2.73 -7.00 8.03
C VAL A 62 3.18 -5.58 7.67
N ASN A 63 2.62 -4.56 8.31
CA ASN A 63 3.07 -3.20 8.09
C ASN A 63 4.35 -2.96 8.89
N ILE A 64 5.48 -2.81 8.20
CA ILE A 64 6.77 -2.66 8.89
C ILE A 64 6.98 -1.26 9.46
N ASP A 65 6.18 -0.30 9.01
CA ASP A 65 6.20 1.07 9.54
C ASP A 65 5.56 1.15 10.94
N GLY A 66 4.80 0.12 11.34
CA GLY A 66 4.12 0.04 12.64
C GLY A 66 2.91 0.98 12.77
N LEU A 67 2.45 1.57 11.67
CA LEU A 67 1.37 2.56 11.65
C LEU A 67 0.00 1.93 11.39
N LEU A 68 -0.02 0.79 10.69
CA LEU A 68 -1.24 0.13 10.25
C LEU A 68 -1.30 -1.31 10.78
N PRO A 69 -2.50 -1.85 11.04
CA PRO A 69 -2.63 -3.23 11.48
C PRO A 69 -2.30 -4.20 10.34
N ASP A 70 -1.78 -5.36 10.72
CA ASP A 70 -1.53 -6.46 9.80
C ASP A 70 -2.82 -6.87 9.05
N ARG A 71 -2.64 -7.35 7.81
CA ARG A 71 -3.73 -7.78 6.95
C ARG A 71 -3.62 -9.25 6.63
N THR A 72 -4.71 -9.99 6.83
CA THR A 72 -4.82 -11.39 6.40
C THR A 72 -5.39 -11.43 5.00
N GLY A 73 -4.77 -12.23 4.13
CA GLY A 73 -5.22 -12.36 2.75
C GLY A 73 -6.37 -13.36 2.62
N ARG A 74 -7.22 -13.14 1.61
CA ARG A 74 -8.23 -14.11 1.17
C ARG A 74 -7.64 -14.99 0.07
N VAL A 75 -7.70 -16.30 0.24
CA VAL A 75 -7.32 -17.26 -0.80
C VAL A 75 -8.40 -17.24 -1.90
N LEU A 76 -8.02 -16.90 -3.13
CA LEU A 76 -8.92 -16.86 -4.28
C LEU A 76 -8.94 -18.18 -5.05
N ASP A 77 -7.77 -18.80 -5.19
CA ASP A 77 -7.58 -20.11 -5.83
C ASP A 77 -6.37 -20.82 -5.20
N SER A 78 -5.98 -21.97 -5.74
CA SER A 78 -4.88 -22.79 -5.20
C SER A 78 -3.50 -22.15 -5.26
N LYS A 79 -3.35 -20.97 -5.89
CA LYS A 79 -2.08 -20.26 -6.04
C LYS A 79 -2.18 -18.78 -5.68
N LYS A 80 -3.37 -18.21 -5.50
CA LYS A 80 -3.54 -16.76 -5.33
C LYS A 80 -4.11 -16.38 -3.98
N VAL A 81 -3.47 -15.39 -3.38
CA VAL A 81 -3.92 -14.72 -2.16
C VAL A 81 -4.13 -13.25 -2.46
N VAL A 82 -5.29 -12.73 -2.07
CA VAL A 82 -5.71 -11.35 -2.34
C VAL A 82 -5.83 -10.59 -1.03
N PHE A 83 -5.27 -9.39 -1.01
CA PHE A 83 -5.42 -8.42 0.06
C PHE A 83 -6.15 -7.20 -0.51
N GLU A 84 -7.25 -6.84 0.12
CA GLU A 84 -8.07 -5.69 -0.26
C GLU A 84 -7.80 -4.55 0.73
N GLN A 85 -8.04 -3.30 0.30
CA GLN A 85 -7.94 -2.13 1.16
C GLN A 85 -6.56 -1.92 1.79
N ILE A 86 -5.51 -2.13 1.00
CA ILE A 86 -4.12 -1.91 1.43
C ILE A 86 -3.78 -0.44 1.21
N ALA A 87 -3.69 0.31 2.32
CA ALA A 87 -3.23 1.68 2.28
C ALA A 87 -1.72 1.77 1.96
N ALA A 88 -1.31 2.95 1.51
CA ALA A 88 0.09 3.27 1.29
C ALA A 88 0.95 3.04 2.55
N GLY A 89 2.24 2.81 2.34
CA GLY A 89 3.20 2.39 3.35
C GLY A 89 4.03 1.20 2.89
N THR A 90 4.91 0.73 3.76
CA THR A 90 5.74 -0.44 3.52
C THR A 90 5.17 -1.66 4.20
N TRP A 91 4.89 -2.69 3.40
CA TRP A 91 4.32 -3.95 3.85
C TRP A 91 5.26 -5.10 3.50
N GLN A 92 5.39 -6.05 4.42
CA GLN A 92 6.15 -7.26 4.22
C GLN A 92 5.22 -8.47 4.12
N VAL A 93 5.45 -9.32 3.11
CA VAL A 93 4.76 -10.59 2.97
C VAL A 93 5.31 -11.58 4.00
N HIS A 94 4.47 -12.03 4.92
CA HIS A 94 4.75 -13.12 5.82
C HIS A 94 3.99 -14.36 5.33
N SER A 95 4.72 -15.31 4.73
CA SER A 95 4.17 -16.56 4.23
C SER A 95 5.21 -17.68 4.30
N SER A 96 4.75 -18.89 4.58
CA SER A 96 5.55 -20.12 4.45
C SER A 96 5.59 -20.63 3.00
N ALA A 97 4.74 -20.11 2.12
CA ALA A 97 4.77 -20.41 0.69
C ALA A 97 5.78 -19.50 -0.04
N LYS A 98 6.33 -20.01 -1.14
CA LYS A 98 7.23 -19.23 -2.00
C LYS A 98 6.44 -18.20 -2.80
N VAL A 99 6.83 -16.93 -2.73
CA VAL A 99 6.23 -15.89 -3.58
C VAL A 99 6.75 -16.03 -5.02
N ILE A 100 5.83 -16.15 -5.97
CA ILE A 100 6.11 -16.20 -7.41
C ILE A 100 5.99 -14.80 -8.00
N SER A 101 4.89 -14.12 -7.71
CA SER A 101 4.62 -12.79 -8.25
C SER A 101 3.79 -11.95 -7.28
N VAL A 102 3.96 -10.63 -7.38
CA VAL A 102 3.23 -9.62 -6.63
C VAL A 102 2.63 -8.66 -7.65
N VAL A 103 1.31 -8.51 -7.63
CA VAL A 103 0.57 -7.58 -8.48
C VAL A 103 -0.14 -6.58 -7.58
N ILE A 104 0.09 -5.29 -7.84
CA ILE A 104 -0.57 -4.20 -7.14
C ILE A 104 -1.49 -3.50 -8.14
N SER A 105 -2.75 -3.34 -7.78
CA SER A 105 -3.77 -2.69 -8.60
C SER A 105 -4.56 -1.71 -7.77
N GLU A 106 -5.01 -0.61 -8.36
CA GLU A 106 -5.91 0.33 -7.69
C GLU A 106 -7.23 -0.37 -7.32
N ASN A 107 -7.73 -0.12 -6.11
CA ASN A 107 -9.04 -0.60 -5.69
C ASN A 107 -10.08 0.36 -6.29
N ARG A 108 -10.74 -0.04 -7.39
CA ARG A 108 -11.77 0.76 -8.07
C ARG A 108 -13.13 0.59 -7.41
#